data_AF-A0A0C3RUX4-F1
#
_entry.id   AF-A0A0C3RUX4-F1
#
_cell.length_a   1.000
_cell.length_b   1.000
_cell.length_c   1.000
_cell.angle_alpha   90.00
_cell.angle_beta   90.00
_cell.angle_gamma   90.00
#
_symmetry.space_group_name_H-M   'P 1'
#
loop_
_entity.id
_entity.type
_entity.pdbx_description
1 polymer ?
#
loop_
_entity_poly.entity_id
_entity_poly.type
_entity_poly.pdbx_seq_one_letter_code
_entity_poly.pdbx_strand_id
1 'polypeptide(L)'
;MEILPIRPPFDWLSPVQFAHPGLGRTFLALYRNSRAADTLGVHHQTALDACRIIASTRSRSGRVPLDDDLLTGPMYWYFLADEAAPAVYPVVNDFRAWTFPIPIPEHWSAAHVVEVRPPGLRNRPMSDLVKDDDHGVCIVTGTGCTLENAHLIPREHSAWFAYHNLQIYNTDTILSTTEDAANGVTLRADIHRCLDLGGLVFVPVCNGVVAHLLDYSYDYTPFLHSLPIRLSQRVAIEFVYARFAFNILRPLNEKLEASLWTTVPIPAPLRRAPSVQSATCSQGAPRPPSEPTVSQHPLDGE
;
A
#
# COMPACT_ATOMS: atom_id res chain seq x y z
N MET A 1 -32.14 24.65 -3.67
CA MET A 1 -30.94 24.67 -4.52
C MET A 1 -30.42 23.25 -4.60
N GLU A 2 -30.73 22.54 -5.68
CA GLU A 2 -30.07 21.26 -5.98
C GLU A 2 -28.63 21.56 -6.39
N ILE A 3 -27.67 21.16 -5.57
CA ILE A 3 -26.27 21.08 -5.98
C ILE A 3 -26.18 19.79 -6.79
N LEU A 4 -26.45 19.86 -8.09
CA LEU A 4 -26.11 18.77 -8.98
C LEU A 4 -24.58 18.60 -8.95
N PRO A 5 -24.05 17.39 -8.72
CA PRO A 5 -22.63 17.17 -8.79
C PRO A 5 -22.19 17.49 -10.22
N ILE A 6 -21.31 18.48 -10.38
CA ILE A 6 -20.69 18.80 -11.66
C ILE A 6 -20.01 17.51 -12.11
N ARG A 7 -20.57 16.84 -13.13
CA ARG A 7 -19.88 15.73 -13.79
C ARG A 7 -18.60 16.31 -14.37
N PRO A 8 -17.43 15.80 -13.98
CA PRO A 8 -16.19 16.27 -14.55
C PRO A 8 -16.20 16.02 -16.07
N PRO A 9 -15.69 16.95 -16.90
CA PRO A 9 -15.40 16.71 -18.31
C PRO A 9 -14.72 15.36 -18.53
N PHE A 10 -15.10 14.69 -19.62
CA PHE A 10 -14.67 13.34 -19.98
C PHE A 10 -13.13 13.16 -19.99
N ASP A 11 -12.38 14.23 -20.29
CA ASP A 11 -10.91 14.23 -20.33
C ASP A 11 -10.25 14.05 -18.94
N TRP A 12 -10.95 14.36 -17.84
CA TRP A 12 -10.42 14.25 -16.47
C TRP A 12 -10.36 12.79 -15.97
N LEU A 13 -11.01 11.87 -16.68
CA LEU A 13 -10.96 10.43 -16.40
C LEU A 13 -9.77 9.75 -17.09
N SER A 14 -9.06 10.44 -17.98
CA SER A 14 -7.91 9.84 -18.66
C SER A 14 -6.68 9.80 -17.74
N PRO A 15 -6.11 8.62 -17.45
CA PRO A 15 -4.89 8.54 -16.66
C PRO A 15 -3.68 9.05 -17.44
N VAL A 16 -2.69 9.57 -16.73
CA VAL A 16 -1.36 9.85 -17.27
C VAL A 16 -0.64 8.52 -17.46
N GLN A 17 -0.15 8.27 -18.67
CA GLN A 17 0.56 7.03 -19.00
C GLN A 17 2.07 7.18 -18.83
N PHE A 18 2.70 6.14 -18.31
CA PHE A 18 4.16 6.03 -18.17
C PHE A 18 4.65 4.84 -18.98
N ALA A 19 5.51 5.10 -19.96
CA ALA A 19 5.92 4.16 -20.98
C ALA A 19 7.40 3.79 -20.90
N HIS A 20 7.67 2.53 -21.26
CA HIS A 20 9.00 1.97 -21.38
C HIS A 20 9.61 2.37 -22.73
N PRO A 21 10.72 3.14 -22.78
CA PRO A 21 11.28 3.70 -24.01
C PRO A 21 11.70 2.65 -25.04
N GLY A 22 12.36 1.56 -24.64
CA GLY A 22 12.77 0.50 -25.57
C GLY A 22 11.64 -0.39 -26.10
N LEU A 23 10.48 -0.45 -25.43
CA LEU A 23 9.36 -1.31 -25.84
C LEU A 23 8.23 -0.54 -26.50
N GLY A 24 8.19 0.78 -26.33
CA GLY A 24 7.09 1.59 -26.86
C GLY A 24 5.76 1.39 -26.12
N ARG A 25 5.78 0.81 -24.91
CA ARG A 25 4.59 0.32 -24.20
C ARG A 25 4.41 0.95 -22.82
N THR A 26 3.17 1.22 -22.45
CA THR A 26 2.78 1.70 -21.12
C THR A 26 2.89 0.58 -20.09
N PHE A 27 3.63 0.82 -19.00
CA PHE A 27 3.69 -0.11 -17.86
C PHE A 27 2.95 0.41 -16.63
N LEU A 28 2.66 1.71 -16.55
CA LEU A 28 1.96 2.33 -15.44
C LEU A 28 1.01 3.41 -15.95
N ALA A 29 -0.16 3.50 -15.33
CA ALA A 29 -1.14 4.54 -15.59
C ALA A 29 -1.65 5.07 -14.24
N LEU A 30 -1.59 6.39 -14.03
CA LEU A 30 -2.02 7.04 -12.79
C LEU A 30 -3.08 8.11 -13.09
N TYR A 31 -4.17 8.14 -12.31
CA TYR A 31 -5.24 9.10 -12.52
C TYR A 31 -4.88 10.50 -12.05
N ARG A 32 -5.44 11.50 -12.73
CA ARG A 32 -5.20 12.94 -12.54
C ARG A 32 -5.93 13.48 -11.31
N ASN A 33 -5.63 12.92 -10.15
CA ASN A 33 -6.33 13.26 -8.92
C ASN A 33 -5.72 14.50 -8.22
N SER A 34 -4.45 14.83 -8.51
CA SER A 34 -3.75 15.95 -7.87
C SER A 34 -4.08 17.26 -8.58
N ARG A 35 -4.27 18.33 -7.81
CA ARG A 35 -4.71 19.63 -8.33
C ARG A 35 -3.72 20.73 -7.97
N ALA A 36 -3.33 21.53 -8.96
CA ALA A 36 -2.62 22.79 -8.78
C ALA A 36 -3.39 23.88 -9.54
N ALA A 37 -3.88 24.90 -8.82
CA ALA A 37 -4.83 25.89 -9.34
C ALA A 37 -6.01 25.21 -10.07
N ASP A 38 -6.17 25.48 -11.37
CA ASP A 38 -7.23 24.91 -12.21
C ASP A 38 -6.79 23.68 -13.03
N THR A 39 -5.60 23.14 -12.75
CA THR A 39 -5.03 22.02 -13.51
C THR A 39 -5.02 20.74 -12.69
N LEU A 40 -5.46 19.65 -13.33
CA LEU A 40 -5.40 18.28 -12.78
C LEU A 40 -4.26 17.50 -13.42
N GLY A 41 -3.57 16.73 -12.60
CA GLY A 41 -2.47 15.89 -13.04
C GLY A 41 -2.05 14.88 -11.96
N VAL A 42 -0.87 14.32 -12.15
CA VAL A 42 -0.28 13.37 -11.22
C VAL A 42 0.87 14.06 -10.51
N HIS A 43 0.90 14.00 -9.18
CA HIS A 43 2.02 14.50 -8.40
C HIS A 43 3.33 13.87 -8.89
N HIS A 44 4.27 14.71 -9.34
CA HIS A 44 5.45 14.26 -10.09
C HIS A 44 6.32 13.32 -9.26
N GLN A 45 6.61 13.64 -8.01
CA GLN A 45 7.44 12.78 -7.15
C GLN A 45 6.79 11.41 -6.92
N THR A 46 5.46 11.34 -6.78
CA THR A 46 4.73 10.06 -6.63
C THR A 46 4.86 9.21 -7.90
N ALA A 47 4.69 9.81 -9.07
CA ALA A 47 4.88 9.12 -10.34
C ALA A 47 6.32 8.60 -10.49
N LEU A 48 7.30 9.42 -10.10
CA LEU A 48 8.71 9.09 -10.19
C LEU A 48 9.07 7.90 -9.29
N ASP A 49 8.58 7.88 -8.05
CA ASP A 49 8.79 6.77 -7.12
C ASP A 49 8.13 5.48 -7.62
N ALA A 50 6.91 5.57 -8.16
CA ALA A 50 6.23 4.42 -8.78
C ALA A 50 7.04 3.85 -9.96
N CYS A 51 7.54 4.71 -10.86
CA CYS A 51 8.38 4.28 -11.97
C CYS A 51 9.68 3.63 -11.51
N ARG A 52 10.32 4.16 -10.46
CA ARG A 52 11.55 3.59 -9.87
C ARG A 52 11.32 2.18 -9.31
N ILE A 53 10.18 1.97 -8.65
CA ILE A 53 9.79 0.67 -8.10
C ILE A 53 9.62 -0.35 -9.23
N ILE A 54 8.90 0.01 -10.29
CA ILE A 54 8.65 -0.87 -11.43
C ILE A 54 9.93 -1.16 -12.20
N ALA A 55 10.79 -0.16 -12.40
CA ALA A 55 12.06 -0.37 -13.09
C ALA A 55 13.15 -1.00 -12.21
N SER A 56 12.92 -1.18 -10.90
CA SER A 56 13.89 -1.67 -9.90
C SER A 56 15.25 -0.96 -9.94
N THR A 57 15.25 0.33 -10.26
CA THR A 57 16.48 1.09 -10.53
C THR A 57 16.43 2.47 -9.85
N ARG A 58 17.61 3.05 -9.66
CA ARG A 58 17.73 4.48 -9.33
C ARG A 58 17.52 5.28 -10.63
N SER A 59 16.68 6.32 -10.57
CA SER A 59 16.37 7.18 -11.73
C SER A 59 17.46 8.21 -11.99
N ARG A 60 17.55 8.67 -13.24
CA ARG A 60 18.23 9.91 -13.62
C ARG A 60 17.35 11.07 -13.19
N SER A 61 17.84 11.96 -12.33
CA SER A 61 17.24 13.28 -12.23
C SER A 61 17.38 14.01 -13.57
N GLY A 62 16.35 14.77 -13.99
CA GLY A 62 16.56 15.90 -14.89
C GLY A 62 16.21 15.76 -16.37
N ARG A 63 15.09 15.13 -16.75
CA ARG A 63 14.44 15.44 -18.06
C ARG A 63 13.16 16.25 -17.92
N VAL A 64 12.35 15.95 -16.91
CA VAL A 64 11.36 16.86 -16.35
C VAL A 64 11.99 17.45 -15.09
N PRO A 65 12.08 18.78 -14.94
CA PRO A 65 12.53 19.39 -13.69
C PRO A 65 11.72 18.82 -12.53
N LEU A 66 12.38 18.46 -11.42
CA LEU A 66 11.66 18.06 -10.20
C LEU A 66 10.81 19.19 -9.63
N ASP A 67 11.07 20.42 -10.08
CA ASP A 67 10.32 21.64 -9.76
C ASP A 67 8.92 21.65 -10.40
N ASP A 68 8.65 20.80 -11.39
CA ASP A 68 7.28 20.58 -11.88
C ASP A 68 6.55 19.69 -10.87
N ASP A 69 5.73 20.29 -10.00
CA ASP A 69 4.95 19.55 -8.99
C ASP A 69 3.93 18.57 -9.60
N LEU A 70 3.47 18.84 -10.82
CA LEU A 70 2.33 18.17 -11.44
C LEU A 70 2.59 17.77 -12.89
N LEU A 71 2.46 16.47 -13.18
CA LEU A 71 2.51 15.92 -14.53
C LEU A 71 1.13 15.98 -15.19
N THR A 72 1.04 16.76 -16.27
CA THR A 72 -0.22 17.09 -16.96
C THR A 72 -0.27 16.53 -18.39
N GLY A 73 0.85 16.09 -18.94
CA GLY A 73 0.90 15.43 -20.25
C GLY A 73 0.09 14.13 -20.27
N PRO A 74 -0.36 13.67 -21.45
CA PRO A 74 -1.08 12.40 -21.58
C PRO A 74 -0.16 11.19 -21.39
N MET A 75 1.13 11.34 -21.69
CA MET A 75 2.12 10.27 -21.64
C MET A 75 3.51 10.82 -21.33
N TYR A 76 4.27 10.05 -20.55
CA TYR A 76 5.68 10.28 -20.24
C TYR A 76 6.49 9.00 -20.47
N TRP A 77 7.77 9.16 -20.79
CA TRP A 77 8.70 8.06 -20.99
C TRP A 77 9.69 7.98 -19.83
N TYR A 78 9.84 6.80 -19.23
CA TYR A 78 10.75 6.61 -18.11
C TYR A 78 12.09 6.06 -18.58
N PHE A 79 13.12 6.92 -18.53
CA PHE A 79 14.50 6.58 -18.88
C PHE A 79 15.32 6.30 -17.62
N LEU A 80 16.20 5.29 -17.70
CA LEU A 80 17.10 4.93 -16.61
C LEU A 80 18.24 5.94 -16.45
N ALA A 81 18.83 5.96 -15.25
CA ALA A 81 19.96 6.84 -14.96
C ALA A 81 21.23 6.47 -15.67
N ASP A 82 21.46 5.17 -15.72
CA ASP A 82 22.67 4.57 -16.21
C ASP A 82 22.64 4.53 -17.74
N GLU A 83 23.57 5.23 -18.39
CA GLU A 83 23.70 5.25 -19.85
C GLU A 83 24.17 3.90 -20.41
N ALA A 84 24.76 3.06 -19.56
CA ALA A 84 25.11 1.68 -19.91
C ALA A 84 23.91 0.72 -19.73
N ALA A 85 22.79 1.17 -19.18
CA ALA A 85 21.61 0.33 -19.03
C ALA A 85 21.05 -0.09 -20.40
N PRO A 86 20.52 -1.33 -20.50
CA PRO A 86 19.95 -1.80 -21.75
C PRO A 86 18.75 -0.93 -22.17
N ALA A 87 18.63 -0.71 -23.48
CA ALA A 87 17.49 0.02 -24.05
C ALA A 87 16.14 -0.60 -23.66
N VAL A 88 16.09 -1.92 -23.52
CA VAL A 88 14.98 -2.71 -22.97
C VAL A 88 15.39 -3.21 -21.58
N TYR A 89 14.93 -2.55 -20.52
CA TYR A 89 15.22 -2.93 -19.15
C TYR A 89 14.13 -3.83 -18.57
N PRO A 90 14.47 -4.74 -17.64
CA PRO A 90 13.47 -5.58 -16.99
C PRO A 90 12.56 -4.73 -16.08
N VAL A 91 11.29 -5.10 -16.00
CA VAL A 91 10.31 -4.50 -15.09
C VAL A 91 9.95 -5.47 -13.97
N VAL A 92 9.62 -4.92 -12.80
CA VAL A 92 9.06 -5.65 -11.68
C VAL A 92 7.54 -5.57 -11.80
N ASN A 93 6.90 -6.72 -11.81
CA ASN A 93 5.43 -6.85 -11.85
C ASN A 93 4.89 -7.65 -10.66
N ASP A 94 5.75 -8.20 -9.80
CA ASP A 94 5.37 -8.94 -8.60
C ASP A 94 6.16 -8.39 -7.42
N PHE A 95 5.46 -8.08 -6.32
CA PHE A 95 6.08 -7.55 -5.10
C PHE A 95 7.18 -8.47 -4.55
N ARG A 96 7.05 -9.79 -4.70
CA ARG A 96 8.06 -10.76 -4.24
C ARG A 96 9.36 -10.71 -5.07
N ALA A 97 9.30 -10.21 -6.30
CA ALA A 97 10.48 -10.01 -7.14
C ALA A 97 11.15 -8.65 -6.89
N TRP A 98 10.43 -7.71 -6.27
CA TRP A 98 10.97 -6.40 -5.92
C TRP A 98 12.01 -6.51 -4.82
N THR A 99 13.13 -5.80 -4.98
CA THR A 99 14.17 -5.70 -3.96
C THR A 99 13.97 -4.42 -3.16
N PHE A 100 13.80 -4.54 -1.84
CA PHE A 100 13.72 -3.38 -0.96
C PHE A 100 15.03 -2.58 -0.99
N PRO A 101 15.00 -1.25 -1.26
CA PRO A 101 16.20 -0.43 -1.30
C PRO A 101 16.64 -0.05 0.11
N ILE A 102 17.94 -0.18 0.38
CA ILE A 102 18.58 0.34 1.59
C ILE A 102 19.74 1.26 1.16
N PRO A 103 19.70 2.57 1.47
CA PRO A 103 18.58 3.30 2.08
C PRO A 103 17.38 3.47 1.13
N ILE A 104 16.19 3.74 1.69
CA ILE A 104 15.03 4.23 0.93
C ILE A 104 15.30 5.65 0.40
N PRO A 105 14.50 6.19 -0.56
CA PRO A 105 14.74 7.54 -1.08
C PRO A 105 14.69 8.61 0.02
N GLU A 106 15.58 9.60 -0.07
CA GLU A 106 15.81 10.59 0.99
C GLU A 106 14.54 11.34 1.40
N HIS A 107 13.71 11.73 0.44
CA HIS A 107 12.45 12.45 0.71
C HIS A 107 11.42 11.59 1.45
N TRP A 108 11.52 10.26 1.38
CA TRP A 108 10.74 9.38 2.26
C TRP A 108 11.30 9.41 3.67
N SER A 109 12.60 9.17 3.84
CA SER A 109 13.23 9.16 5.16
C SER A 109 13.11 10.50 5.92
N ALA A 110 13.07 11.62 5.20
CA ALA A 110 12.93 12.95 5.80
C ALA A 110 11.47 13.29 6.18
N ALA A 111 10.47 12.61 5.61
CA ALA A 111 9.06 12.94 5.80
C ALA A 111 8.47 12.45 7.13
N HIS A 112 9.14 11.53 7.81
CA HIS A 112 8.69 11.00 9.08
C HIS A 112 9.86 10.62 9.98
N VAL A 113 9.91 11.23 11.16
CA VAL A 113 10.91 10.92 12.17
C VAL A 113 10.32 9.91 13.14
N VAL A 114 10.92 8.72 13.18
CA VAL A 114 10.55 7.65 14.11
C VAL A 114 11.14 7.96 15.48
N GLU A 115 10.32 7.85 16.53
CA GLU A 115 10.83 7.87 17.89
C GLU A 115 11.37 6.49 18.27
N VAL A 116 12.64 6.43 18.64
CA VAL A 116 13.25 5.24 19.22
C VAL A 116 12.63 5.02 20.60
N ARG A 117 11.60 4.19 20.66
CA ARG A 117 11.01 3.77 21.93
C ARG A 117 11.94 2.74 22.58
N PRO A 118 12.21 2.86 23.90
CA PRO A 118 12.94 1.83 24.61
C PRO A 118 12.18 0.49 24.47
N PRO A 119 12.88 -0.65 24.36
CA PRO A 119 12.24 -1.96 24.25
C PRO A 119 11.25 -2.14 25.40
N GLY A 120 9.96 -2.08 25.09
CA GLY A 120 8.91 -2.45 26.01
C GLY A 120 8.52 -3.88 25.71
N LEU A 121 8.56 -4.76 26.71
CA LEU A 121 7.93 -6.09 26.65
C LEU A 121 6.41 -5.90 26.58
N ARG A 122 5.90 -5.47 25.43
CA ARG A 122 4.46 -5.28 25.22
C ARG A 122 3.88 -6.64 24.83
N ASN A 123 3.53 -7.43 25.84
CA ASN A 123 2.74 -8.66 25.69
C ASN A 123 1.27 -8.33 25.34
N ARG A 124 1.04 -7.57 24.26
CA ARG A 124 -0.29 -7.24 23.75
C ARG A 124 -0.34 -7.51 22.25
N PRO A 125 -1.51 -7.90 21.71
CA PRO A 125 -1.69 -7.99 20.27
C PRO A 125 -1.34 -6.67 19.58
N MET A 126 -0.68 -6.76 18.41
CA MET A 126 -0.34 -5.60 17.57
C MET A 126 -1.53 -4.66 17.37
N SER A 127 -2.74 -5.21 17.16
CA SER A 127 -3.96 -4.43 16.93
C SER A 127 -4.29 -3.48 18.08
N ASP A 128 -4.05 -3.89 19.32
CA ASP A 128 -4.36 -3.08 20.50
C ASP A 128 -3.31 -1.99 20.69
N LEU A 129 -2.04 -2.32 20.43
CA LEU A 129 -0.94 -1.35 20.45
C LEU A 129 -1.14 -0.26 19.41
N VAL A 130 -1.46 -0.65 18.18
CA VAL A 130 -1.70 0.26 17.06
C VAL A 130 -2.86 1.21 17.37
N LYS A 131 -3.98 0.68 17.85
CA LYS A 131 -5.16 1.49 18.19
C LYS A 131 -4.89 2.46 19.34
N ASP A 132 -4.19 2.03 20.39
CA ASP A 132 -3.85 2.90 21.51
C ASP A 132 -2.89 4.02 21.09
N ASP A 133 -1.84 3.68 20.36
CA ASP A 133 -0.82 4.63 19.91
C ASP A 133 -1.33 5.58 18.82
N ASP A 134 -2.42 5.23 18.12
CA ASP A 134 -3.14 6.12 17.19
C ASP A 134 -4.34 6.83 17.87
N HIS A 135 -4.43 6.76 19.20
CA HIS A 135 -5.46 7.41 20.01
C HIS A 135 -6.90 6.99 19.70
N GLY A 136 -7.11 5.75 19.27
CA GLY A 136 -8.43 5.19 19.00
C GLY A 136 -9.18 5.93 17.89
N VAL A 137 -8.45 6.40 16.87
CA VAL A 137 -9.01 7.12 15.72
C VAL A 137 -8.34 6.70 14.42
N CYS A 138 -9.06 6.82 13.31
CA CYS A 138 -8.49 6.62 11.99
C CYS A 138 -7.41 7.68 11.70
N ILE A 139 -6.21 7.25 11.28
CA ILE A 139 -5.11 8.17 11.01
C ILE A 139 -5.36 9.09 9.81
N VAL A 140 -6.30 8.73 8.93
CA VAL A 140 -6.72 9.51 7.75
C VAL A 140 -7.84 10.48 8.09
N THR A 141 -8.93 10.02 8.72
CA THR A 141 -10.14 10.86 8.92
C THR A 141 -10.28 11.46 10.31
N GLY A 142 -9.55 10.94 11.30
CA GLY A 142 -9.70 11.31 12.71
C GLY A 142 -10.98 10.85 13.39
N THR A 143 -11.77 9.98 12.74
CA THR A 143 -13.00 9.42 13.31
C THR A 143 -12.73 8.14 14.11
N GLY A 144 -13.53 7.88 15.16
CA GLY A 144 -13.35 6.75 16.08
C GLY A 144 -14.22 5.51 15.80
N CYS A 145 -15.02 5.50 14.73
CA CYS A 145 -15.96 4.42 14.44
C CYS A 145 -15.37 3.39 13.46
N THR A 146 -15.72 2.10 13.62
CA THR A 146 -15.34 1.00 12.70
C THR A 146 -13.83 0.90 12.43
N LEU A 147 -13.05 0.88 13.52
CA LEU A 147 -11.58 0.92 13.44
C LEU A 147 -10.94 -0.46 13.33
N GLU A 148 -10.06 -0.59 12.36
CA GLU A 148 -9.30 -1.79 12.05
C GLU A 148 -7.79 -1.52 12.11
N ASN A 149 -7.01 -2.55 12.40
CA ASN A 149 -5.55 -2.52 12.29
C ASN A 149 -5.16 -2.93 10.87
N ALA A 150 -4.63 -1.99 10.10
CA ALA A 150 -4.14 -2.23 8.76
C ALA A 150 -2.64 -2.47 8.77
N HIS A 151 -2.20 -3.56 8.14
CA HIS A 151 -0.77 -3.87 7.99
C HIS A 151 -0.20 -3.10 6.80
N LEU A 152 0.92 -2.42 7.00
CA LEU A 152 1.66 -1.75 5.92
C LEU A 152 2.37 -2.76 5.03
N ILE A 153 3.04 -3.75 5.61
CA ILE A 153 3.49 -4.94 4.90
C ILE A 153 2.49 -6.05 5.23
N PRO A 154 1.69 -6.52 4.25
CA PRO A 154 0.69 -7.55 4.50
C PRO A 154 1.30 -8.85 5.06
N ARG A 155 0.54 -9.55 5.90
CA ARG A 155 1.00 -10.76 6.62
C ARG A 155 1.44 -11.87 5.67
N GLU A 156 0.76 -11.98 4.52
CA GLU A 156 1.08 -12.93 3.45
C GLU A 156 2.47 -12.69 2.83
N HIS A 157 3.07 -11.52 3.04
CA HIS A 157 4.41 -11.18 2.58
C HIS A 157 5.49 -11.29 3.66
N SER A 158 5.22 -11.99 4.77
CA SER A 158 6.19 -12.27 5.85
C SER A 158 7.48 -12.93 5.37
N ALA A 159 7.42 -13.81 4.36
CA ALA A 159 8.63 -14.41 3.78
C ALA A 159 9.51 -13.37 3.07
N TRP A 160 8.90 -12.42 2.34
CA TRP A 160 9.61 -11.33 1.68
C TRP A 160 10.19 -10.35 2.72
N PHE A 161 9.43 -10.04 3.76
CA PHE A 161 9.87 -9.24 4.91
C PHE A 161 11.15 -9.81 5.55
N ALA A 162 11.14 -11.11 5.87
CA ALA A 162 12.28 -11.80 6.45
C ALA A 162 13.48 -11.86 5.49
N TYR A 163 13.23 -12.13 4.20
CA TYR A 163 14.27 -12.19 3.17
C TYR A 163 15.06 -10.87 3.04
N HIS A 164 14.39 -9.73 3.22
CA HIS A 164 15.01 -8.41 3.18
C HIS A 164 15.49 -7.88 4.54
N ASN A 165 15.47 -8.71 5.59
CA ASN A 165 15.87 -8.34 6.95
C ASN A 165 15.12 -7.11 7.51
N LEU A 166 13.85 -6.96 7.19
CA LEU A 166 13.08 -5.78 7.58
C LEU A 166 12.71 -5.71 9.06
N GLN A 167 12.97 -6.76 9.84
CA GLN A 167 12.84 -6.76 11.30
C GLN A 167 13.70 -5.69 11.98
N ILE A 168 14.72 -5.16 11.32
CA ILE A 168 15.54 -4.06 11.86
C ILE A 168 14.73 -2.77 12.10
N TYR A 169 13.58 -2.63 11.45
CA TYR A 169 12.67 -1.50 11.59
C TYR A 169 11.52 -1.76 12.56
N ASN A 170 11.47 -2.94 13.18
CA ASN A 170 10.46 -3.25 14.19
C ASN A 170 10.72 -2.45 15.48
N THR A 171 9.64 -2.09 16.16
CA THR A 171 9.71 -1.53 17.51
C THR A 171 10.10 -2.57 18.56
N ASP A 172 9.66 -3.82 18.39
CA ASP A 172 10.12 -4.97 19.18
C ASP A 172 11.30 -5.64 18.48
N THR A 173 12.49 -5.46 19.05
CA THR A 173 13.75 -5.98 18.52
C THR A 173 13.88 -7.50 18.58
N ILE A 174 13.00 -8.18 19.32
CA ILE A 174 12.96 -9.64 19.43
C ILE A 174 12.06 -10.24 18.33
N LEU A 175 11.06 -9.48 17.86
CA LEU A 175 10.15 -9.94 16.81
C LEU A 175 10.82 -9.91 15.44
N SER A 176 10.82 -11.06 14.77
CA SER A 176 11.29 -11.24 13.39
C SER A 176 10.15 -11.35 12.38
N THR A 177 8.94 -10.93 12.76
CA THR A 177 7.72 -11.10 11.96
C THR A 177 7.10 -9.74 11.58
N THR A 178 6.07 -9.78 10.75
CA THR A 178 5.25 -8.61 10.37
C THR A 178 4.31 -8.13 11.48
N GLU A 179 4.24 -8.84 12.60
CA GLU A 179 3.32 -8.57 13.73
C GLU A 179 3.88 -7.54 14.71
N ASP A 180 4.50 -6.48 14.20
CA ASP A 180 5.06 -5.40 14.99
C ASP A 180 4.21 -4.15 14.87
N ALA A 181 4.08 -3.38 15.96
CA ALA A 181 3.34 -2.13 15.93
C ALA A 181 3.89 -1.17 14.85
N ALA A 182 5.20 -1.10 14.59
CA ALA A 182 5.75 -0.27 13.52
C ALA A 182 5.11 -0.55 12.15
N ASN A 183 4.63 -1.78 11.91
CA ASN A 183 4.01 -2.23 10.67
C ASN A 183 2.48 -2.02 10.61
N GLY A 184 1.89 -1.29 11.56
CA GLY A 184 0.44 -1.16 11.68
C GLY A 184 -0.05 0.27 11.76
N VAL A 185 -1.23 0.53 11.19
CA VAL A 185 -1.95 1.81 11.34
C VAL A 185 -3.43 1.59 11.57
N THR A 186 -4.06 2.48 12.32
CA THR A 186 -5.49 2.45 12.60
C THR A 186 -6.26 3.12 11.47
N LEU A 187 -7.10 2.37 10.78
CA LEU A 187 -7.94 2.86 9.69
C LEU A 187 -9.41 2.57 9.93
N ARG A 188 -10.26 3.41 9.37
CA ARG A 188 -11.69 3.09 9.20
C ARG A 188 -11.80 1.94 8.18
N ALA A 189 -12.74 1.02 8.38
CA ALA A 189 -12.83 -0.22 7.60
C ALA A 189 -12.92 -0.02 6.06
N ASP A 190 -13.61 1.02 5.59
CA ASP A 190 -13.69 1.38 4.17
C ASP A 190 -12.34 1.87 3.62
N ILE A 191 -11.61 2.68 4.38
CA ILE A 191 -10.27 3.19 4.01
C ILE A 191 -9.24 2.06 4.05
N HIS A 192 -9.33 1.17 5.05
CA HIS A 192 -8.51 -0.04 5.10
C HIS A 192 -8.73 -0.89 3.85
N ARG A 193 -9.98 -1.08 3.43
CA ARG A 193 -10.32 -1.76 2.19
C ARG A 193 -9.74 -1.06 0.96
N CYS A 194 -9.78 0.27 0.89
CA CYS A 194 -9.15 1.03 -0.21
C CYS A 194 -7.63 0.84 -0.25
N LEU A 195 -6.98 0.82 0.91
CA LEU A 195 -5.55 0.56 1.03
C LEU A 195 -5.23 -0.85 0.51
N ASP A 196 -5.99 -1.87 0.96
CA ASP A 196 -5.84 -3.27 0.56
C ASP A 196 -6.09 -3.52 -0.91
N LEU A 197 -7.11 -2.91 -1.51
CA LEU A 197 -7.36 -3.04 -2.94
C LEU A 197 -6.33 -2.29 -3.82
N GLY A 198 -5.37 -1.57 -3.21
CA GLY A 198 -4.35 -0.81 -3.95
C GLY A 198 -4.86 0.52 -4.51
N GLY A 199 -6.07 0.95 -4.14
CA GLY A 199 -6.66 2.22 -4.60
C GLY A 199 -6.13 3.43 -3.84
N LEU A 200 -5.66 3.25 -2.60
CA LEU A 200 -5.11 4.28 -1.73
C LEU A 200 -3.68 3.94 -1.34
N VAL A 201 -2.81 4.95 -1.25
CA VAL A 201 -1.43 4.86 -0.76
C VAL A 201 -1.13 6.01 0.18
N PHE A 202 -0.05 5.88 0.94
CA PHE A 202 0.52 6.97 1.72
C PHE A 202 1.83 7.40 1.07
N VAL A 203 1.99 8.70 0.82
CA VAL A 203 3.17 9.26 0.13
C VAL A 203 3.68 10.50 0.84
N PRO A 204 5.00 10.73 0.85
CA PRO A 204 5.59 11.99 1.29
C PRO A 204 5.13 13.16 0.42
N VAL A 205 4.72 14.24 1.06
CA VAL A 205 4.52 15.55 0.43
C VAL A 205 5.07 16.61 1.40
N CYS A 206 6.04 17.39 0.93
CA CYS A 206 6.78 18.37 1.73
C CYS A 206 7.37 17.73 3.02
N ASN A 207 6.88 18.13 4.20
CA ASN A 207 7.37 17.70 5.52
C ASN A 207 6.43 16.71 6.22
N GLY A 208 5.58 16.01 5.45
CA GLY A 208 4.63 15.07 6.03
C GLY A 208 4.20 14.00 5.05
N VAL A 209 3.23 13.20 5.47
CA VAL A 209 2.67 12.11 4.69
C VAL A 209 1.19 12.40 4.42
N VAL A 210 0.75 12.14 3.19
CA VAL A 210 -0.64 12.28 2.79
C VAL A 210 -1.22 10.95 2.31
N ALA A 211 -2.52 10.78 2.47
CA ALA A 211 -3.28 9.77 1.75
C ALA A 211 -3.44 10.23 0.29
N HIS A 212 -3.16 9.33 -0.64
CA HIS A 212 -3.18 9.61 -2.07
C HIS A 212 -3.88 8.47 -2.79
N LEU A 213 -4.79 8.80 -3.69
CA LEU A 213 -5.57 7.83 -4.46
C LEU A 213 -4.90 7.57 -5.80
N LEU A 214 -4.62 6.30 -6.08
CA LEU A 214 -4.05 5.84 -7.35
C LEU A 214 -5.12 5.63 -8.42
N ASP A 215 -6.32 5.23 -8.01
CA ASP A 215 -7.48 5.07 -8.89
C ASP A 215 -8.40 6.30 -8.84
N TYR A 216 -9.26 6.45 -9.83
CA TYR A 216 -10.30 7.46 -9.80
C TYR A 216 -11.53 6.93 -9.04
N SER A 217 -11.91 7.63 -7.98
CA SER A 217 -13.20 7.39 -7.32
C SER A 217 -13.90 8.71 -7.06
N TYR A 218 -15.07 8.89 -7.66
CA TYR A 218 -15.89 10.09 -7.49
C TYR A 218 -16.19 10.37 -6.02
N ASP A 219 -16.47 9.32 -5.25
CA ASP A 219 -16.91 9.41 -3.86
C ASP A 219 -15.76 9.61 -2.88
N TYR A 220 -14.54 9.17 -3.22
CA TYR A 220 -13.38 9.25 -2.32
C TYR A 220 -12.39 10.36 -2.68
N THR A 221 -12.22 10.70 -3.97
CA THR A 221 -11.22 11.69 -4.40
C THR A 221 -11.35 13.04 -3.69
N PRO A 222 -12.54 13.65 -3.55
CA PRO A 222 -12.68 14.93 -2.86
C PRO A 222 -12.30 14.92 -1.38
N PHE A 223 -12.30 13.75 -0.74
CA PHE A 223 -12.16 13.62 0.72
C PHE A 223 -10.85 12.97 1.16
N LEU A 224 -10.29 12.08 0.33
CA LEU A 224 -9.11 11.29 0.69
C LEU A 224 -7.86 11.67 -0.10
N HIS A 225 -7.99 12.31 -1.27
CA HIS A 225 -6.83 12.62 -2.09
C HIS A 225 -6.03 13.80 -1.53
N SER A 226 -4.72 13.60 -1.37
CA SER A 226 -3.78 14.56 -0.78
C SER A 226 -4.17 15.01 0.63
N LEU A 227 -4.89 14.17 1.38
CA LEU A 227 -5.27 14.47 2.75
C LEU A 227 -4.10 14.17 3.70
N PRO A 228 -3.61 15.14 4.50
CA PRO A 228 -2.57 14.88 5.50
C PRO A 228 -3.02 13.83 6.51
N ILE A 229 -2.14 12.86 6.81
CA ILE A 229 -2.42 11.80 7.79
C ILE A 229 -1.67 12.06 9.09
N ARG A 230 -2.22 11.56 10.20
CA ARG A 230 -1.55 11.59 11.50
C ARG A 230 -0.80 10.28 11.72
N LEU A 231 0.37 10.17 11.10
CA LEU A 231 1.21 8.99 11.23
C LEU A 231 1.91 9.00 12.61
N SER A 232 1.65 7.98 13.42
CA SER A 232 2.28 7.82 14.73
C SER A 232 3.79 7.61 14.59
N GLN A 233 4.60 8.23 15.46
CA GLN A 233 6.08 8.16 15.43
C GLN A 233 6.64 6.74 15.65
N ARG A 234 5.80 5.77 16.00
CA ARG A 234 6.19 4.35 16.06
C ARG A 234 6.28 3.71 14.68
N VAL A 235 5.61 4.29 13.68
CA VAL A 235 5.45 3.67 12.36
C VAL A 235 6.74 3.84 11.58
N ALA A 236 7.33 2.72 11.15
CA ALA A 236 8.53 2.78 10.32
C ALA A 236 8.16 3.29 8.92
N ILE A 237 8.82 4.36 8.49
CA ILE A 237 8.58 4.96 7.17
C ILE A 237 8.97 4.00 6.04
N GLU A 238 9.88 3.08 6.32
CA GLU A 238 10.27 1.96 5.48
C GLU A 238 9.10 1.02 5.17
N PHE A 239 8.23 0.77 6.15
CA PHE A 239 7.04 -0.06 5.94
C PHE A 239 5.98 0.70 5.14
N VAL A 240 5.88 2.02 5.30
CA VAL A 240 5.03 2.85 4.45
C VAL A 240 5.53 2.83 2.99
N TYR A 241 6.84 2.92 2.77
CA TYR A 241 7.44 2.81 1.44
C TYR A 241 7.23 1.42 0.82
N ALA A 242 7.40 0.35 1.61
CA ALA A 242 7.09 -1.00 1.17
C ALA A 242 5.61 -1.16 0.81
N ARG A 243 4.68 -0.56 1.58
CA ARG A 243 3.25 -0.54 1.25
C ARG A 243 2.97 0.16 -0.06
N PHE A 244 3.62 1.30 -0.30
CA PHE A 244 3.51 2.03 -1.56
C PHE A 244 3.96 1.14 -2.73
N ALA A 245 5.11 0.48 -2.61
CA ALA A 245 5.58 -0.46 -3.63
C ALA A 245 4.62 -1.64 -3.86
N PHE A 246 4.09 -2.23 -2.79
CA PHE A 246 3.10 -3.28 -2.88
C PHE A 246 1.86 -2.83 -3.67
N ASN A 247 1.31 -1.66 -3.35
CA ASN A 247 0.12 -1.14 -4.02
C ASN A 247 0.37 -0.73 -5.48
N ILE A 248 1.58 -0.27 -5.83
CA ILE A 248 1.97 0.00 -7.23
C ILE A 248 2.11 -1.29 -8.04
N LEU A 249 2.72 -2.33 -7.46
CA LEU A 249 3.02 -3.58 -8.17
C LEU A 249 1.82 -4.53 -8.26
N ARG A 250 0.91 -4.50 -7.27
CA ARG A 250 -0.28 -5.35 -7.22
C ARG A 250 -1.08 -5.38 -8.54
N PRO A 251 -1.54 -4.24 -9.11
CA PRO A 251 -2.30 -4.27 -10.36
C PRO A 251 -1.48 -4.69 -11.58
N LEU A 252 -0.15 -4.61 -11.53
CA LEU A 252 0.72 -4.96 -12.66
C LEU A 252 0.85 -6.47 -12.84
N ASN A 253 0.82 -7.22 -11.74
CA ASN A 253 0.86 -8.68 -11.78
C ASN A 253 -0.30 -9.27 -12.61
N GLU A 254 -1.46 -8.60 -12.56
CA GLU A 254 -2.66 -9.01 -13.30
C GLU A 254 -2.70 -8.44 -14.72
N LYS A 255 -2.16 -7.24 -14.94
CA LYS A 255 -2.34 -6.48 -16.19
C LYS A 255 -1.20 -6.63 -17.20
N LEU A 256 0.02 -6.95 -16.78
CA LEU A 256 1.15 -7.06 -17.69
C LEU A 256 1.19 -8.45 -18.32
N GLU A 257 1.00 -8.50 -19.64
CA GLU A 257 1.16 -9.74 -20.40
C GLU A 257 2.62 -10.21 -20.36
N ALA A 258 2.89 -11.30 -19.65
CA ALA A 258 4.26 -11.78 -19.42
C ALA A 258 5.08 -12.01 -20.71
N SER A 259 4.43 -12.30 -21.85
CA SER A 259 5.09 -12.46 -23.15
C SER A 259 5.60 -11.15 -23.76
N LEU A 260 5.11 -10.00 -23.30
CA LEU A 260 5.47 -8.68 -23.84
C LEU A 260 6.55 -7.97 -23.03
N TRP A 261 6.90 -8.50 -21.86
CA TRP A 261 7.79 -7.83 -20.90
C TRP A 261 8.91 -8.76 -20.45
N THR A 262 10.12 -8.23 -20.40
CA THR A 262 11.19 -8.85 -19.62
C THR A 262 10.93 -8.54 -18.15
N THR A 263 10.68 -9.55 -17.32
CA THR A 263 10.35 -9.34 -15.91
C THR A 263 11.48 -9.77 -14.98
N VAL A 264 11.65 -9.06 -13.86
CA VAL A 264 12.57 -9.48 -12.79
C VAL A 264 12.06 -10.79 -12.17
N PRO A 265 12.89 -11.85 -12.09
CA PRO A 265 12.46 -13.13 -11.56
C PRO A 265 12.31 -13.09 -10.03
N ILE A 266 11.28 -13.76 -9.50
CA ILE A 266 11.12 -13.96 -8.06
C ILE A 266 12.32 -14.77 -7.53
N PRO A 267 13.02 -14.31 -6.47
CA PRO A 267 14.09 -15.06 -5.82
C PRO A 267 13.63 -16.46 -5.41
N ALA A 268 14.50 -17.47 -5.56
CA ALA A 268 14.16 -18.87 -5.31
C ALA A 268 13.51 -19.13 -3.92
N PRO A 269 13.98 -18.51 -2.81
CA PRO A 269 13.35 -18.67 -1.50
C PRO A 269 11.89 -18.18 -1.43
N LEU A 270 11.51 -17.21 -2.27
CA LEU A 270 10.20 -16.56 -2.25
C LEU A 270 9.18 -17.19 -3.20
N ARG A 271 9.61 -18.12 -4.07
CA ARG A 271 8.71 -18.80 -5.04
C ARG A 271 7.73 -19.77 -4.38
N ARG A 272 8.05 -20.27 -3.18
CA ARG A 272 7.31 -21.33 -2.48
C ARG A 272 6.50 -20.84 -1.28
N ALA A 273 6.48 -19.54 -1.02
CA ALA A 273 5.64 -19.00 0.05
C ALA A 273 4.17 -19.35 -0.26
N PRO A 274 3.46 -20.09 0.60
CA PRO A 274 2.10 -20.49 0.32
C PRO A 274 1.23 -19.24 0.20
N SER A 275 0.55 -19.09 -0.92
CA SER A 275 -0.60 -18.20 -1.03
C SER A 275 -1.63 -18.68 -0.01
N VAL A 276 -1.92 -17.90 1.03
CA VAL A 276 -3.13 -18.10 1.82
C VAL A 276 -4.27 -17.80 0.85
N GLN A 277 -4.83 -18.86 0.25
CA GLN A 277 -6.03 -18.74 -0.56
C GLN A 277 -7.10 -18.06 0.29
N SER A 278 -7.75 -17.06 -0.30
CA SER A 278 -8.95 -16.43 0.22
C SER A 278 -9.90 -17.51 0.75
N ALA A 279 -10.11 -17.52 2.06
CA ALA A 279 -11.11 -18.36 2.68
C ALA A 279 -12.46 -17.98 2.06
N THR A 280 -12.94 -18.83 1.17
CA THR A 280 -14.31 -18.80 0.71
C THR A 280 -15.19 -18.97 1.94
N CYS A 281 -16.02 -17.96 2.19
CA CYS A 281 -17.04 -17.98 3.23
C CYS A 281 -18.01 -19.12 2.88
N SER A 282 -17.77 -20.31 3.44
CA SER A 282 -18.74 -21.39 3.42
C SER A 282 -19.81 -21.06 4.46
N GLN A 283 -21.01 -20.75 3.96
CA GLN A 283 -22.20 -20.58 4.75
C GLN A 283 -22.48 -21.89 5.50
N GLY A 284 -22.19 -21.91 6.80
CA GLY A 284 -22.71 -22.92 7.71
C GLY A 284 -24.14 -22.58 8.08
N ALA A 285 -25.11 -23.34 7.58
CA ALA A 285 -26.51 -23.24 7.98
C ALA A 285 -26.67 -23.52 9.50
N PRO A 286 -27.67 -22.93 10.17
CA PRO A 286 -27.88 -23.14 11.60
C PRO A 286 -28.37 -24.57 11.87
N ARG A 287 -27.79 -25.22 12.88
CA ARG A 287 -28.24 -26.51 13.41
C ARG A 287 -29.55 -26.32 14.18
N PRO A 288 -30.60 -27.15 13.99
CA PRO A 288 -31.83 -27.03 14.76
C PRO A 288 -31.60 -27.44 16.23
N PRO A 289 -32.40 -26.91 17.17
CA PRO A 289 -32.26 -27.20 18.59
C PRO A 289 -32.68 -28.64 18.90
N SER A 290 -31.85 -29.35 19.67
CA SER A 290 -32.14 -30.67 20.21
C SER A 290 -33.24 -30.61 21.27
N GLU A 291 -34.25 -31.45 21.12
CA GLU A 291 -35.34 -31.68 22.08
C GLU A 291 -34.83 -32.20 23.44
N PRO A 292 -35.54 -31.94 24.55
CA PRO A 292 -35.12 -32.33 25.88
C PRO A 292 -35.36 -33.82 26.15
N THR A 293 -34.31 -34.52 26.58
CA THR A 293 -34.35 -35.90 27.04
C THR A 293 -35.18 -36.02 28.33
N VAL A 294 -36.25 -36.81 28.28
CA VAL A 294 -37.08 -37.21 29.42
C VAL A 294 -36.27 -38.11 30.37
N SER A 295 -36.10 -37.68 31.63
CA SER A 295 -35.54 -38.52 32.69
C SER A 295 -36.56 -39.57 33.13
N GLN A 296 -36.22 -40.85 32.96
CA GLN A 296 -36.90 -41.96 33.63
C GLN A 296 -36.21 -42.25 34.96
N HIS A 297 -36.94 -42.05 36.07
CA HIS A 297 -36.60 -42.58 37.39
C HIS A 297 -36.89 -44.09 37.44
N PRO A 298 -36.03 -44.93 38.03
CA PRO A 298 -36.43 -46.26 38.43
C PRO A 298 -37.15 -46.20 39.78
N LEU A 299 -38.35 -46.75 39.81
CA LEU A 299 -38.96 -47.31 41.00
C LEU A 299 -38.23 -48.62 41.31
N ASP A 300 -37.75 -48.79 42.53
CA ASP A 300 -37.70 -50.09 43.19
C ASP A 300 -37.82 -49.86 44.70
N GLY A 301 -38.80 -50.52 45.30
CA GLY A 301 -39.00 -50.60 46.72
C GLY A 301 -38.75 -52.03 47.21
N GLU A 302 -38.02 -52.13 48.31
CA GLU A 302 -38.24 -53.01 49.46
C GLU A 302 -37.46 -52.43 50.66
#